data_AF-A0A0D0C338-F1
#
_entry.id   AF-A0A0D0C338-F1
#
_cell.length_a   1.000
_cell.length_b   1.000
_cell.length_c   1.000
_cell.angle_alpha   90.00
_cell.angle_beta   90.00
_cell.angle_gamma   90.00
#
_symmetry.space_group_name_H-M   'P 1'
#
loop_
_entity.id
_entity.type
_entity.pdbx_description
1 polymer ?
#
loop_
_entity_poly.entity_id
_entity_poly.type
_entity_poly.pdbx_seq_one_letter_code
_entity_poly.pdbx_strand_id
1 'polypeptide(L)'
;MPLVTQSDAGSENFGIANAHTTLRQWHNLALAGSLQHWWMHSNKNVMPEITWSQLQRHFAPGFENLLDLGVNSGWYDTNNTPQVMVFRWVFIPWLQQELDAYRCRVNNTAKRHDRNKVRDFNLFLPALPL
;
A
#
# COMPACT_ATOMS: atom_id res chain seq x y z
N MET A 1 31.08 -5.23 2.98
CA MET A 1 30.38 -4.14 2.26
C MET A 1 29.03 -4.66 1.79
N PRO A 2 27.91 -3.95 2.04
CA PRO A 2 26.57 -4.41 1.64
C PRO A 2 26.45 -4.59 0.11
N LEU A 3 25.49 -5.40 -0.35
CA LEU A 3 25.34 -5.68 -1.79
C LEU A 3 24.76 -4.47 -2.55
N VAL A 4 23.82 -3.77 -1.92
CA VAL A 4 23.14 -2.58 -2.46
C VAL A 4 22.99 -1.58 -1.32
N THR A 5 23.15 -0.29 -1.62
CA THR A 5 22.83 0.81 -0.71
C THR A 5 21.57 1.54 -1.16
N GLN A 6 20.95 2.31 -0.28
CA GLN A 6 19.71 2.99 -0.58
C GLN A 6 19.68 4.37 0.06
N SER A 7 19.24 5.38 -0.69
CA SER A 7 18.99 6.73 -0.20
C SER A 7 17.86 7.38 -0.99
N ASP A 8 17.42 8.55 -0.55
CA ASP A 8 16.56 9.40 -1.34
C ASP A 8 17.29 9.92 -2.59
N ALA A 9 16.52 10.30 -3.62
CA ALA A 9 16.99 10.82 -4.89
C ALA A 9 17.55 12.26 -4.82
N GLY A 10 18.33 12.55 -3.77
CA GLY A 10 19.04 13.82 -3.58
C GLY A 10 20.37 13.84 -4.32
N SER A 11 20.76 15.02 -4.83
CA SER A 11 22.01 15.16 -5.58
C SER A 11 23.28 14.96 -4.72
N GLU A 12 23.17 15.14 -3.42
CA GLU A 12 24.27 14.88 -2.47
C GLU A 12 24.64 13.39 -2.38
N ASN A 13 23.67 12.51 -2.61
CA ASN A 13 23.84 11.07 -2.45
C ASN A 13 24.53 10.40 -3.64
N PHE A 14 24.69 11.10 -4.77
CA PHE A 14 25.39 10.57 -5.95
C PHE A 14 26.83 10.18 -5.64
N GLY A 15 27.54 10.95 -4.80
CA GLY A 15 28.91 10.65 -4.41
C GLY A 15 29.03 9.33 -3.67
N ILE A 16 28.12 9.09 -2.72
CA ILE A 16 28.08 7.87 -1.90
C ILE A 16 27.65 6.67 -2.76
N ALA A 17 26.64 6.85 -3.61
CA ALA A 17 26.16 5.82 -4.54
C ALA A 17 27.26 5.36 -5.50
N ASN A 18 28.01 6.31 -6.08
CA ASN A 18 29.10 6.03 -7.01
C ASN A 18 30.29 5.39 -6.29
N ALA A 19 30.71 5.91 -5.13
CA ALA A 19 31.79 5.33 -4.35
C ALA A 19 31.48 3.88 -3.94
N HIS A 20 30.24 3.62 -3.49
CA HIS A 20 29.79 2.28 -3.13
C HIS A 20 29.78 1.32 -4.33
N THR A 21 29.25 1.79 -5.46
CA THR A 21 29.20 1.05 -6.74
C THR A 21 30.60 0.67 -7.21
N THR A 22 31.53 1.63 -7.25
CA THR A 22 32.92 1.40 -7.69
C THR A 22 33.63 0.39 -6.80
N LEU A 23 33.54 0.54 -5.48
CA LEU A 23 34.17 -0.39 -4.53
C LEU A 23 33.60 -1.81 -4.64
N ARG A 24 32.30 -1.93 -4.96
CA ARG A 24 31.64 -3.22 -5.11
C ARG A 24 32.01 -3.91 -6.42
N GLN A 25 32.07 -3.17 -7.51
CA GLN A 25 32.53 -3.68 -8.81
C GLN A 25 34.00 -4.09 -8.77
N TRP A 26 34.84 -3.35 -8.03
CA TRP A 26 36.24 -3.72 -7.81
C TRP A 26 36.38 -5.06 -7.07
N HIS A 27 35.52 -5.31 -6.08
CA HIS A 27 35.52 -6.58 -5.34
C HIS A 27 34.87 -7.73 -6.12
N ASN A 28 33.94 -7.46 -7.03
CA ASN A 28 33.26 -8.48 -7.83
C ASN A 28 33.03 -7.99 -9.26
N LEU A 29 33.89 -8.45 -10.17
CA LEU A 29 33.85 -8.10 -11.59
C LEU A 29 32.56 -8.54 -12.29
N ALA A 30 31.82 -9.52 -11.76
CA ALA A 30 30.53 -9.92 -12.31
C ALA A 30 29.44 -8.84 -12.17
N LEU A 31 29.68 -7.82 -11.34
CA LEU A 31 28.79 -6.67 -11.15
C LEU A 31 29.19 -5.45 -12.00
N ALA A 32 30.23 -5.56 -12.82
CA ALA A 32 30.70 -4.46 -13.67
C ALA A 32 29.58 -3.93 -14.57
N GLY A 33 29.39 -2.61 -14.59
CA GLY A 33 28.35 -1.95 -15.38
C GLY A 33 26.96 -1.92 -14.73
N SER A 34 26.76 -2.55 -13.56
CA SER A 34 25.51 -2.41 -12.80
C SER A 34 25.65 -1.37 -11.67
N LEU A 35 24.57 -0.66 -11.34
CA LEU A 35 24.53 0.29 -10.22
C LEU A 35 24.17 -0.45 -8.92
N GLN A 36 24.99 -0.35 -7.88
CA GLN A 36 24.73 -1.00 -6.58
C GLN A 36 24.10 -0.02 -5.57
N HIS A 37 23.19 0.80 -6.07
CA HIS A 37 22.48 1.80 -5.29
C HIS A 37 21.04 1.93 -5.79
N TRP A 38 20.09 1.95 -4.87
CA TRP A 38 18.67 2.12 -5.17
C TRP A 38 18.21 3.50 -4.73
N TRP A 39 17.67 4.25 -5.68
CA TRP A 39 17.05 5.53 -5.41
C TRP A 39 15.64 5.31 -4.85
N MET A 40 15.41 5.71 -3.60
CA MET A 40 14.06 5.90 -3.11
C MET A 40 13.52 7.18 -3.72
N HIS A 41 12.51 7.05 -4.58
CA HIS A 41 11.70 8.20 -4.91
C HIS A 41 11.05 8.73 -3.63
N SER A 42 11.01 10.05 -3.45
CA SER A 42 10.32 10.70 -2.33
C SER A 42 8.86 10.25 -2.34
N ASN A 43 8.54 9.28 -1.51
CA ASN A 43 7.25 8.61 -1.46
C ASN A 43 6.26 9.47 -0.69
N LYS A 44 5.77 10.54 -1.33
CA LYS A 44 4.73 11.41 -0.72
C LYS A 44 3.39 10.68 -0.52
N ASN A 45 3.18 9.51 -1.15
CA ASN A 45 1.91 8.76 -1.10
C ASN A 45 1.96 7.34 -0.51
N VAL A 46 3.11 6.82 -0.07
CA VAL A 46 3.16 5.42 0.42
C VAL A 46 2.32 5.22 1.69
N MET A 47 2.26 6.21 2.59
CA MET A 47 1.43 6.11 3.80
C MET A 47 -0.08 6.11 3.50
N PRO A 48 -0.63 7.06 2.71
CA PRO A 48 -2.04 7.02 2.35
C PRO A 48 -2.41 5.79 1.51
N GLU A 49 -1.55 5.34 0.58
CA GLU A 49 -1.79 4.12 -0.22
C GLU A 49 -1.82 2.85 0.64
N ILE A 50 -0.87 2.70 1.59
CA ILE A 50 -0.88 1.59 2.54
C ILE A 50 -2.16 1.65 3.38
N THR A 51 -2.51 2.83 3.90
CA THR A 51 -3.75 2.99 4.70
C THR A 51 -4.99 2.63 3.90
N TRP A 52 -5.05 3.04 2.63
CA TRP A 52 -6.14 2.71 1.72
C TRP A 52 -6.23 1.22 1.43
N SER A 53 -5.09 0.57 1.16
CA SER A 53 -5.03 -0.88 0.95
C SER A 53 -5.49 -1.65 2.20
N GLN A 54 -5.11 -1.20 3.39
CA GLN A 54 -5.54 -1.82 4.65
C GLN A 54 -7.03 -1.64 4.91
N LEU A 55 -7.57 -0.45 4.63
CA LEU A 55 -9.01 -0.19 4.68
C LEU A 55 -9.75 -1.15 3.74
N GLN A 56 -9.33 -1.23 2.47
CA GLN A 56 -9.96 -2.14 1.50
C GLN A 56 -9.89 -3.62 1.91
N ARG A 57 -8.79 -4.08 2.50
CA ARG A 57 -8.64 -5.50 2.89
C ARG A 57 -9.41 -5.88 4.15
N HIS A 58 -9.57 -4.96 5.09
CA HIS A 58 -10.12 -5.26 6.41
C HIS A 58 -11.55 -4.75 6.61
N PHE A 59 -11.94 -3.67 5.94
CA PHE A 59 -13.24 -3.05 6.09
C PHE A 59 -14.21 -3.51 4.99
N ALA A 60 -13.83 -3.37 3.70
CA ALA A 60 -14.75 -3.56 2.58
C ALA A 60 -15.39 -4.96 2.42
N PRO A 61 -14.66 -6.10 2.61
CA PRO A 61 -15.18 -7.41 2.22
C PRO A 61 -16.43 -7.82 3.01
N GLY A 62 -16.55 -7.40 4.27
CA GLY A 62 -17.73 -7.69 5.09
C GLY A 62 -18.99 -7.02 4.57
N PHE A 63 -18.88 -5.78 4.08
CA PHE A 63 -20.01 -5.03 3.53
C PHE A 63 -20.36 -5.52 2.12
N GLU A 64 -19.37 -5.79 1.27
CA GLU A 64 -19.59 -6.34 -0.07
C GLU A 64 -20.35 -7.67 0.00
N ASN A 65 -19.93 -8.58 0.90
CA ASN A 65 -20.65 -9.84 1.13
C ASN A 65 -22.09 -9.64 1.62
N LEU A 66 -22.33 -8.64 2.48
CA LEU A 66 -23.67 -8.34 2.99
C LEU A 66 -24.58 -7.74 1.92
N LEU A 67 -24.02 -6.88 1.06
CA LEU A 67 -24.71 -6.30 -0.08
C LEU A 67 -25.07 -7.39 -1.10
N ASP A 68 -24.12 -8.27 -1.44
CA ASP A 68 -24.36 -9.40 -2.33
C ASP A 68 -25.42 -10.34 -1.75
N LEU A 69 -25.37 -10.63 -0.45
CA LEU A 69 -26.42 -11.41 0.21
C LEU A 69 -27.79 -10.74 0.09
N GLY A 70 -27.86 -9.43 0.30
CA GLY A 70 -29.11 -8.66 0.21
C GLY A 70 -29.71 -8.68 -1.20
N VAL A 71 -28.88 -8.57 -2.24
CA VAL A 71 -29.31 -8.69 -3.63
C VAL A 71 -29.77 -10.12 -3.94
N ASN A 72 -28.97 -11.12 -3.60
CA ASN A 72 -29.29 -12.53 -3.86
C ASN A 72 -30.54 -13.01 -3.09
N SER A 73 -30.80 -12.45 -1.91
CA SER A 73 -31.97 -12.75 -1.08
C SER A 73 -33.21 -11.94 -1.46
N GLY A 74 -33.08 -10.99 -2.39
CA GLY A 74 -34.19 -10.15 -2.85
C GLY A 74 -34.66 -9.10 -1.84
N TRP A 75 -33.78 -8.60 -0.95
CA TRP A 75 -34.14 -7.57 0.03
C TRP A 75 -34.50 -6.23 -0.62
N TYR A 76 -33.91 -5.94 -1.77
CA TYR A 76 -34.24 -4.79 -2.60
C TYR A 76 -33.98 -5.11 -4.07
N ASP A 77 -34.77 -4.53 -4.97
CA ASP A 77 -34.60 -4.65 -6.41
C ASP A 77 -33.69 -3.52 -6.93
N THR A 78 -32.58 -3.91 -7.55
CA THR A 78 -31.60 -2.99 -8.14
C THR A 78 -32.13 -2.30 -9.41
N ASN A 79 -33.17 -2.86 -10.05
CA ASN A 79 -33.83 -2.26 -11.21
C ASN A 79 -34.90 -1.24 -10.81
N ASN A 80 -35.26 -1.18 -9.51
CA ASN A 80 -36.29 -0.32 -9.00
C ASN A 80 -35.68 0.96 -8.40
N THR A 81 -35.73 2.06 -9.18
CA THR A 81 -35.12 3.34 -8.82
C THR A 81 -35.48 3.86 -7.42
N PRO A 82 -36.76 3.93 -6.99
CA PRO A 82 -37.07 4.40 -5.64
C PRO A 82 -36.53 3.48 -4.54
N GLN A 83 -36.50 2.16 -4.73
CA GLN A 83 -35.89 1.25 -3.75
C GLN A 83 -34.38 1.50 -3.61
N VAL A 84 -33.67 1.68 -4.73
CA VAL A 84 -32.24 2.02 -4.73
C VAL A 84 -31.99 3.36 -4.05
N MET A 85 -32.85 4.37 -4.27
CA MET A 85 -32.70 5.68 -3.64
C MET A 85 -32.91 5.62 -2.13
N VAL A 86 -33.94 4.91 -1.67
CA VAL A 86 -34.21 4.70 -0.24
C VAL A 86 -33.07 3.91 0.40
N PHE A 87 -32.60 2.86 -0.28
CA PHE A 87 -31.45 2.08 0.18
C PHE A 87 -30.21 2.96 0.35
N ARG A 88 -29.84 3.76 -0.66
CA ARG A 88 -28.70 4.70 -0.56
C ARG A 88 -28.89 5.72 0.55
N TRP A 89 -30.10 6.23 0.73
CA TRP A 89 -30.40 7.23 1.76
C TRP A 89 -30.20 6.69 3.18
N VAL A 90 -30.50 5.41 3.43
CA VAL A 90 -30.28 4.76 4.73
C VAL A 90 -28.85 4.23 4.86
N PHE A 91 -28.32 3.61 3.80
CA PHE A 91 -27.06 2.88 3.83
C PHE A 91 -25.85 3.81 3.88
N ILE A 92 -25.86 4.94 3.15
CA ILE A 92 -24.71 5.85 3.09
C ILE A 92 -24.40 6.46 4.48
N PRO A 93 -25.37 7.02 5.23
CA PRO A 93 -25.11 7.53 6.59
C PRO A 93 -24.64 6.43 7.54
N TRP A 94 -25.22 5.23 7.45
CA TRP A 94 -24.80 4.10 8.27
C TRP A 94 -23.35 3.67 7.95
N LEU A 95 -22.99 3.58 6.66
CA LEU A 95 -21.63 3.26 6.24
C LEU A 95 -20.62 4.33 6.68
N GLN A 96 -21.03 5.61 6.67
CA GLN A 96 -20.21 6.70 7.19
C GLN A 96 -19.96 6.53 8.69
N GLN A 97 -20.97 6.17 9.49
CA GLN A 97 -20.82 5.91 10.92
C GLN A 97 -19.85 4.74 11.20
N GLU A 98 -19.92 3.67 10.40
CA GLU A 98 -19.00 2.53 10.50
C GLU A 98 -17.55 2.94 10.13
N LEU A 99 -17.38 3.78 9.11
CA LEU A 99 -16.07 4.32 8.74
C LEU A 99 -15.48 5.22 9.84
N ASP A 100 -16.31 6.04 10.50
CA ASP A 100 -15.89 6.86 11.63
C ASP A 100 -15.50 5.98 12.83
N ALA A 101 -16.25 4.92 13.12
CA ALA A 101 -15.90 3.94 14.14
C ALA A 101 -14.57 3.22 13.81
N TYR A 102 -14.37 2.83 12.54
CA TYR A 102 -13.11 2.26 12.06
C TYR A 102 -11.95 3.23 12.25
N ARG A 103 -12.13 4.50 11.87
CA ARG A 103 -11.13 5.57 12.07
C ARG A 103 -10.78 5.72 13.54
N CYS A 104 -11.77 5.78 14.43
CA CYS A 104 -11.55 5.85 15.87
C CYS A 104 -10.77 4.64 16.39
N ARG A 105 -11.10 3.43 15.93
CA ARG A 105 -10.37 2.21 16.30
C ARG A 105 -8.92 2.24 15.85
N VAL A 106 -8.66 2.61 14.59
CA VAL A 106 -7.29 2.65 14.05
C VAL A 106 -6.45 3.73 14.73
N ASN A 107 -7.02 4.91 15.00
CA ASN A 107 -6.28 6.01 15.62
C ASN A 107 -6.01 5.79 17.11
N ASN A 108 -6.92 5.11 17.82
CA ASN A 108 -6.76 4.83 19.25
C ASN A 108 -6.03 3.50 19.53
N THR A 109 -5.70 2.72 18.50
CA THR A 109 -4.90 1.51 18.66
C THR A 109 -3.43 1.82 18.44
N ALA A 110 -2.62 1.61 19.48
CA ALA A 110 -1.17 1.72 19.36
C ALA A 110 -0.66 0.68 18.36
N LYS A 111 0.05 1.14 17.31
CA LYS A 111 0.69 0.24 16.36
C LYS A 111 1.72 -0.61 17.10
N ARG A 112 1.49 -1.93 17.14
CA ARG A 112 2.43 -2.86 17.78
C ARG A 112 3.68 -2.96 16.92
N HIS A 113 4.84 -2.89 17.56
CA HIS A 113 6.11 -3.13 16.90
C HIS A 113 6.21 -4.61 16.55
N ASP A 114 6.19 -4.91 15.25
CA ASP A 114 6.42 -6.27 14.76
C ASP A 114 7.93 -6.57 14.78
N ARG A 115 8.33 -7.53 15.62
CA ARG A 115 9.73 -7.94 15.79
C ARG A 115 10.25 -8.78 14.61
N ASN A 116 9.35 -9.36 13.81
CA ASN A 116 9.67 -10.17 12.63
C ASN A 116 9.54 -9.38 11.32
N LYS A 117 9.30 -8.06 11.40
CA LYS A 117 9.20 -7.22 10.21
C LYS A 117 10.59 -7.05 9.58
N VAL A 118 10.97 -8.02 8.78
CA VAL A 118 11.98 -7.86 7.74
C VAL A 118 11.37 -6.89 6.72
N ARG A 119 12.10 -5.83 6.38
CA ARG A 119 11.70 -4.93 5.28
C ARG A 119 11.92 -5.70 3.98
N ASP A 120 10.97 -6.57 3.63
CA ASP A 120 11.03 -7.35 2.40
C ASP A 120 10.92 -6.44 1.18
N PHE A 121 11.91 -6.57 0.32
CA PHE A 121 12.32 -5.64 -0.74
C PHE A 121 11.59 -5.92 -2.09
N ASN A 122 10.63 -6.84 -2.11
CA ASN A 122 10.10 -7.43 -3.35
C ASN A 122 8.70 -6.96 -3.78
N LEU A 123 8.14 -5.90 -3.20
CA LEU A 123 6.80 -5.41 -3.59
C LEU A 123 6.77 -4.45 -4.78
N PHE A 124 7.91 -4.10 -5.38
CA PHE A 124 7.97 -3.27 -6.59
C PHE A 124 9.07 -3.78 -7.54
N LEU A 125 8.82 -4.92 -8.19
CA LEU A 125 9.44 -5.19 -9.49
C LEU A 125 8.56 -4.52 -10.56
N PRO A 126 8.93 -3.37 -11.13
CA PRO A 126 8.46 -3.09 -12.48
C PRO A 126 9.10 -4.14 -13.39
N ALA A 127 8.27 -4.87 -14.12
CA ALA A 127 8.73 -5.75 -15.19
C ALA A 127 9.67 -4.94 -16.11
N LEU A 128 10.94 -5.34 -16.18
CA LEU A 128 11.89 -4.83 -17.16
C LEU A 128 11.37 -5.22 -18.55
N PRO A 129 11.23 -4.28 -19.51
CA PRO A 129 11.15 -4.68 -20.91
C PRO A 129 12.54 -5.18 -21.34
N LEU A 130 12.54 -6.28 -22.09
CA LEU A 130 13.71 -6.86 -22.76
C LEU A 130 14.40 -5.84 -23.68
#